data_AF-A0A178Y3M2-F1
#
_entry.id   AF-A0A178Y3M2-F1
#
_cell.length_a   1.000
_cell.length_b   1.000
_cell.length_c   1.000
_cell.angle_alpha   90.00
_cell.angle_beta   90.00
_cell.angle_gamma   90.00
#
_symmetry.space_group_name_H-M   'P 1'
#
loop_
_entity.id
_entity.type
_entity.pdbx_description
1 polymer ?
#
loop_
_entity_poly.entity_id
_entity_poly.type
_entity_poly.pdbx_seq_one_letter_code
_entity_poly.pdbx_strand_id
1 'polypeptide(L)'
;MAAIAVPLIPPALAALGKAALFVGSAAAAAFGVNYAMNEMSQAEEEVKPEESTKTTAITCATCAQNPCAELACGAPGSKYRGGAHGCVGLADNKLGPSGTIHSHHVPADHYSPLPRAVGPAIQMEAQDHYASSSYGSKVHGPPYAAQRAMLARGQTMQALMMDAAEVRVIAARSGNPTKYDEAIAQMFAYANCLRQNGIIK
;
A
#
# COMPACT_ATOMS: atom_id res chain seq x y z
N MET A 1 62.16 19.16 33.66
CA MET A 1 62.50 18.02 32.79
C MET A 1 61.29 17.10 32.75
N ALA A 2 60.55 17.11 31.64
CA ALA A 2 59.33 16.34 31.47
C ALA A 2 59.66 15.04 30.71
N ALA A 3 59.29 13.91 31.30
CA ALA A 3 59.35 12.60 30.66
C ALA A 3 58.03 12.33 29.93
N ILE A 4 58.16 11.87 28.69
CA ILE A 4 57.08 11.44 27.81
C ILE A 4 56.58 10.08 28.28
N ALA A 5 55.26 9.94 28.43
CA ALA A 5 54.59 8.66 28.54
C ALA A 5 53.42 8.63 27.55
N VAL A 6 53.52 7.75 26.55
CA VAL A 6 52.42 7.37 25.67
C VAL A 6 51.72 6.16 26.27
N PRO A 7 50.38 6.17 26.37
CA PRO A 7 49.59 4.94 26.32
C PRO A 7 48.66 4.98 25.09
N LEU A 8 48.81 4.06 24.14
CA LEU A 8 48.09 2.76 24.10
C LEU A 8 46.56 2.93 24.21
N ILE A 9 45.90 3.04 23.06
CA ILE A 9 44.45 2.84 22.89
C ILE A 9 44.28 1.39 22.43
N PRO A 10 43.48 0.57 23.15
CA PRO A 10 42.23 0.10 22.54
C PRO A 10 41.14 -0.18 23.61
N PRO A 11 39.97 -0.72 23.23
CA PRO A 11 38.95 -0.19 22.35
C PRO A 11 37.58 -0.15 23.08
N ALA A 12 36.54 0.25 22.35
CA ALA A 12 35.12 0.01 22.66
C ALA A 12 34.36 1.10 23.43
N LEU A 13 33.07 1.16 23.06
CA LEU A 13 31.97 1.99 23.58
C LEU A 13 32.06 3.48 23.19
N ALA A 14 31.04 4.10 22.64
CA ALA A 14 29.67 3.68 22.47
C ALA A 14 29.03 4.54 21.37
N ALA A 15 28.04 3.92 20.73
CA ALA A 15 27.00 4.58 19.97
C ALA A 15 26.47 5.82 20.70
N LEU A 16 26.22 6.89 19.95
CA LEU A 16 25.08 7.79 20.16
C LEU A 16 24.95 8.66 18.92
N GLY A 17 23.88 8.39 18.16
CA GLY A 17 23.52 9.20 17.01
C GLY A 17 23.18 10.63 17.39
N LYS A 18 23.22 11.51 16.38
CA LYS A 18 22.38 12.69 16.33
C LYS A 18 22.23 13.10 14.86
N ALA A 19 20.97 13.18 14.47
CA ALA A 19 20.53 13.71 13.20
C ALA A 19 20.83 15.20 13.07
N ALA A 20 20.88 15.61 11.80
CA ALA A 20 20.59 16.94 11.25
C ALA A 20 21.57 18.09 11.54
N LEU A 21 22.26 18.49 10.47
CA LEU A 21 22.61 19.88 10.21
C LEU A 21 22.18 20.20 8.79
N PHE A 22 20.97 20.77 8.66
CA PHE A 22 20.59 21.56 7.50
C PHE A 22 21.25 22.92 7.65
N VAL A 23 22.16 23.27 6.72
CA VAL A 23 22.52 24.66 6.46
C VAL A 23 22.43 24.86 4.95
N GLY A 24 21.45 25.64 4.53
CA GLY A 24 21.35 26.13 3.17
C GLY A 24 22.39 27.22 2.93
N SER A 25 23.06 27.15 1.78
CA SER A 25 23.67 28.31 1.14
C SER A 25 23.94 27.97 -0.33
N ALA A 26 23.43 28.83 -1.22
CA ALA A 26 23.31 28.67 -2.65
C ALA A 26 24.63 28.79 -3.45
N ALA A 27 25.73 28.23 -2.93
CA ALA A 27 27.07 28.39 -3.52
C ALA A 27 27.87 27.08 -3.63
N ALA A 28 27.20 25.95 -3.86
CA ALA A 28 27.86 24.68 -4.18
C ALA A 28 27.32 24.03 -5.47
N ALA A 29 26.76 24.86 -6.37
CA ALA A 29 26.34 24.45 -7.70
C ALA A 29 27.57 24.38 -8.62
N ALA A 30 28.27 23.24 -8.64
CA ALA A 30 29.03 22.74 -9.81
C ALA A 30 29.80 21.44 -9.55
N PHE A 31 30.10 21.07 -8.30
CA PHE A 31 30.99 19.93 -8.02
C PHE A 31 30.40 18.84 -7.10
N GLY A 32 29.10 18.94 -6.76
CA GLY A 32 28.42 18.04 -5.82
C GLY A 32 27.42 17.04 -6.44
N VAL A 33 27.31 16.95 -7.76
CA VAL A 33 26.32 16.07 -8.41
C VAL A 33 26.84 14.64 -8.61
N ASN A 34 28.17 14.43 -8.61
CA ASN A 34 28.76 13.12 -8.95
C ASN A 34 29.11 12.21 -7.76
N TYR A 35 29.00 12.66 -6.51
CA TYR A 35 29.34 11.84 -5.33
C TYR A 35 28.13 11.30 -4.55
N ALA A 36 26.90 11.77 -4.81
CA ALA A 36 25.70 11.32 -4.11
C ALA A 36 24.93 10.19 -4.84
N MET A 37 25.38 9.75 -6.01
CA MET A 37 24.74 8.69 -6.81
C MET A 37 25.47 7.34 -6.74
N ASN A 38 26.49 7.19 -5.89
CA ASN A 38 27.30 5.97 -5.84
C ASN A 38 27.29 5.23 -4.48
N GLU A 39 26.41 5.61 -3.55
CA GLU A 39 26.14 4.87 -2.30
C GLU A 39 24.64 4.63 -2.07
N MET A 40 23.91 4.27 -3.13
CA MET A 40 22.60 3.61 -3.04
C MET A 40 22.56 2.28 -3.79
N SER A 41 23.70 1.78 -4.27
CA SER A 41 23.77 0.60 -5.14
C SER A 41 24.09 -0.72 -4.42
N GLN A 42 24.05 -0.77 -3.09
CA GLN A 42 24.28 -2.01 -2.34
C GLN A 42 23.15 -2.29 -1.35
N ALA A 43 22.05 -2.82 -1.87
CA ALA A 43 21.23 -3.90 -1.30
C ALA A 43 19.89 -4.02 -2.06
N GLU A 44 19.92 -4.00 -3.40
CA GLU A 44 18.85 -4.66 -4.15
C GLU A 44 19.33 -6.10 -4.35
N GLU A 45 19.17 -6.91 -3.30
CA GLU A 45 19.13 -8.35 -3.48
C GLU A 45 18.11 -8.61 -4.59
N GLU A 46 18.54 -9.30 -5.64
CA GLU A 46 17.72 -9.65 -6.79
C GLU A 46 16.63 -10.61 -6.30
N VAL A 47 15.54 -10.06 -5.76
CA VAL A 47 14.40 -10.82 -5.27
C VAL A 47 13.82 -11.51 -6.49
N LYS A 48 14.13 -12.80 -6.63
CA LYS A 48 13.43 -13.69 -7.56
C LYS A 48 11.94 -13.46 -7.34
N PRO A 49 11.15 -13.25 -8.40
CA PRO A 49 9.71 -13.07 -8.24
C PRO A 49 9.17 -14.36 -7.61
N GLU A 50 8.91 -14.32 -6.30
CA GLU A 50 8.09 -15.35 -5.70
C GLU A 50 6.70 -15.18 -6.30
N GLU A 51 6.24 -16.23 -6.98
CA GLU A 51 4.87 -16.30 -7.42
C GLU A 51 4.00 -16.05 -6.19
N SER A 52 3.17 -15.01 -6.23
CA SER A 52 2.33 -14.57 -5.12
C SER A 52 1.33 -15.66 -4.76
N THR A 53 1.76 -16.63 -3.97
CA THR A 53 0.87 -17.63 -3.39
C THR A 53 -0.03 -16.90 -2.39
N LYS A 54 -1.34 -16.99 -2.62
CA LYS A 54 -2.31 -16.37 -1.72
C LYS A 54 -2.20 -17.00 -0.35
N THR A 55 -2.18 -16.19 0.70
CA THR A 55 -2.19 -16.69 2.07
C THR A 55 -3.40 -17.60 2.28
N THR A 56 -3.21 -18.73 2.97
CA THR A 56 -4.26 -19.70 3.30
C THR A 56 -4.77 -19.53 4.73
N ALA A 57 -4.19 -18.63 5.52
CA ALA A 57 -4.52 -18.44 6.92
C ALA A 57 -5.96 -17.93 7.15
N ILE A 58 -6.51 -17.19 6.19
CA ILE A 58 -7.85 -16.58 6.27
C ILE A 58 -8.53 -16.69 4.92
N THR A 59 -9.70 -17.30 4.86
CA THR A 59 -10.40 -17.60 3.59
C THR A 59 -11.66 -16.77 3.36
N CYS A 60 -12.12 -16.03 4.37
CA CYS A 60 -13.41 -15.33 4.37
C CYS A 60 -13.32 -13.97 5.08
N ALA A 61 -14.18 -13.04 4.66
CA ALA A 61 -14.19 -11.67 5.16
C ALA A 61 -14.64 -11.56 6.63
N THR A 62 -15.72 -12.25 7.01
CA THR A 62 -16.43 -12.06 8.29
C THR A 62 -16.40 -13.29 9.19
N CYS A 63 -15.47 -14.21 8.96
CA CYS A 63 -15.35 -15.43 9.74
C CYS A 63 -14.39 -15.29 10.91
N ALA A 64 -14.49 -16.22 11.87
CA ALA A 64 -13.71 -16.21 13.11
C ALA A 64 -12.18 -16.25 12.87
N GLN A 65 -11.72 -16.79 11.75
CA GLN A 65 -10.30 -16.79 11.38
C GLN A 65 -9.78 -15.39 11.03
N ASN A 66 -10.65 -14.46 10.61
CA ASN A 66 -10.23 -13.11 10.24
C ASN A 66 -10.21 -12.19 11.48
N PRO A 67 -9.03 -11.80 12.01
CA PRO A 67 -8.97 -10.89 13.16
C PRO A 67 -9.49 -9.48 12.83
N CYS A 68 -9.70 -9.19 11.54
CA CYS A 68 -10.20 -7.90 11.04
C CYS A 68 -11.65 -7.97 10.58
N ALA A 69 -12.41 -9.01 10.95
CA ALA A 69 -13.80 -9.24 10.53
C ALA A 69 -14.72 -8.04 10.83
N GLU A 70 -14.54 -7.38 11.97
CA GLU A 70 -15.35 -6.20 12.37
C GLU A 70 -15.19 -5.01 11.41
N LEU A 71 -14.05 -4.89 10.74
CA LEU A 71 -13.76 -3.83 9.77
C LEU A 71 -14.11 -4.25 8.34
N ALA A 72 -14.40 -5.53 8.10
CA ALA A 72 -14.49 -6.11 6.77
C ALA A 72 -15.66 -5.55 5.95
N CYS A 73 -16.73 -5.07 6.59
CA CYS A 73 -17.93 -4.59 5.91
C CYS A 73 -18.02 -3.07 5.77
N GLY A 74 -17.03 -2.34 6.29
CA GLY A 74 -17.08 -0.89 6.42
C GLY A 74 -18.17 -0.40 7.38
N ALA A 75 -18.09 0.86 7.79
CA ALA A 75 -19.12 1.45 8.63
C ALA A 75 -20.41 1.66 7.82
N PRO A 76 -21.59 1.33 8.37
CA PRO A 76 -22.86 1.62 7.71
C PRO A 76 -23.14 3.13 7.64
N GLY A 77 -23.94 3.55 6.68
CA GLY A 77 -24.40 4.94 6.53
C GLY A 77 -23.65 5.78 5.50
N SER A 78 -22.45 5.38 5.07
CA SER A 78 -21.75 6.02 3.96
C SER A 78 -22.33 5.61 2.60
N LYS A 79 -22.30 6.52 1.61
CA LYS A 79 -22.78 6.22 0.24
C LYS A 79 -22.00 5.06 -0.39
N TYR A 80 -20.69 5.04 -0.17
CA TYR A 80 -19.79 3.97 -0.57
C TYR A 80 -19.04 3.47 0.67
N ARG A 81 -18.82 2.16 0.74
CA ARG A 81 -18.08 1.51 1.83
C ARG A 81 -16.72 0.98 1.39
N GLY A 82 -15.77 0.90 2.32
CA GLY A 82 -14.51 0.20 2.13
C GLY A 82 -14.32 -0.90 3.17
N GLY A 83 -13.55 -1.93 2.83
CA GLY A 83 -13.36 -3.09 3.69
C GLY A 83 -12.82 -4.28 2.89
N ALA A 84 -13.24 -5.49 3.25
CA ALA A 84 -12.96 -6.70 2.50
C ALA A 84 -13.94 -6.86 1.34
N HIS A 85 -13.47 -7.24 0.15
CA HIS A 85 -14.32 -7.46 -1.02
C HIS A 85 -15.49 -8.43 -0.75
N GLY A 86 -15.22 -9.50 0.00
CA GLY A 86 -16.20 -10.52 0.33
C GLY A 86 -17.36 -10.02 1.20
N CYS A 87 -17.22 -8.88 1.88
CA CYS A 87 -18.32 -8.26 2.61
C CYS A 87 -18.89 -7.03 1.89
N VAL A 88 -18.04 -6.06 1.52
CA VAL A 88 -18.53 -4.83 0.85
C VAL A 88 -19.09 -5.10 -0.56
N GLY A 89 -18.81 -6.27 -1.13
CA GLY A 89 -19.39 -6.74 -2.39
C GLY A 89 -20.79 -7.35 -2.29
N LEU A 90 -21.28 -7.64 -1.08
CA LEU A 90 -22.61 -8.23 -0.88
C LEU A 90 -23.72 -7.25 -1.25
N ALA A 91 -24.85 -7.78 -1.76
CA ALA A 91 -25.98 -6.97 -2.20
C ALA A 91 -26.52 -6.06 -1.07
N ASP A 92 -26.68 -6.62 0.13
CA ASP A 92 -27.19 -5.90 1.30
C ASP A 92 -26.27 -4.78 1.79
N ASN A 93 -25.00 -4.81 1.39
CA ASN A 93 -24.02 -3.78 1.74
C ASN A 93 -23.85 -2.70 0.66
N LYS A 94 -24.50 -2.84 -0.49
CA LYS A 94 -24.43 -1.87 -1.59
C LYS A 94 -25.62 -0.92 -1.56
N LEU A 95 -25.34 0.37 -1.58
CA LEU A 95 -26.38 1.40 -1.73
C LEU A 95 -26.52 1.79 -3.20
N GLY A 96 -27.42 1.13 -3.91
CA GLY A 96 -27.75 1.46 -5.30
C GLY A 96 -28.38 0.29 -6.06
N PRO A 97 -28.91 0.53 -7.28
CA PRO A 97 -29.43 -0.55 -8.12
C PRO A 97 -28.37 -1.63 -8.38
N SER A 98 -28.80 -2.87 -8.51
CA SER A 98 -27.92 -3.99 -8.84
C SER A 98 -27.08 -3.68 -10.09
N GLY A 99 -25.78 -3.96 -10.03
CA GLY A 99 -24.84 -3.71 -11.13
C GLY A 99 -24.33 -2.27 -11.26
N THR A 100 -24.83 -1.30 -10.48
CA THR A 100 -24.34 0.09 -10.53
C THR A 100 -23.16 0.34 -9.59
N ILE A 101 -23.12 -0.37 -8.46
CA ILE A 101 -22.07 -0.30 -7.45
C ILE A 101 -21.21 -1.56 -7.48
N HIS A 102 -19.93 -1.38 -7.79
CA HIS A 102 -18.93 -2.42 -7.82
C HIS A 102 -18.08 -2.39 -6.55
N SER A 103 -17.59 -3.56 -6.14
CA SER A 103 -16.56 -3.68 -5.10
C SER A 103 -15.22 -3.84 -5.81
N HIS A 104 -14.47 -2.75 -5.88
CA HIS A 104 -13.20 -2.67 -6.57
C HIS A 104 -12.08 -3.16 -5.66
N HIS A 105 -11.38 -4.21 -6.08
CA HIS A 105 -10.22 -4.72 -5.36
C HIS A 105 -9.03 -3.77 -5.47
N VAL A 106 -8.44 -3.44 -4.33
CA VAL A 106 -7.26 -2.57 -4.21
C VAL A 106 -6.28 -3.22 -3.22
N PRO A 107 -5.21 -3.89 -3.66
CA PRO A 107 -4.78 -4.12 -5.05
C PRO A 107 -5.70 -5.08 -5.83
N ALA A 108 -5.53 -5.14 -7.15
CA ALA A 108 -6.23 -6.09 -8.02
C ALA A 108 -6.08 -7.55 -7.54
N ASP A 109 -7.20 -8.28 -7.45
CA ASP A 109 -7.27 -9.66 -6.93
C ASP A 109 -6.32 -10.66 -7.61
N HIS A 110 -6.02 -10.46 -8.89
CA HIS A 110 -5.14 -11.35 -9.65
C HIS A 110 -3.69 -11.32 -9.13
N TYR A 111 -3.22 -10.17 -8.66
CA TYR A 111 -1.86 -9.98 -8.13
C TYR A 111 -1.84 -9.83 -6.60
N SER A 112 -3.00 -9.86 -5.96
CA SER A 112 -3.11 -9.76 -4.51
C SER A 112 -2.58 -11.03 -3.84
N PRO A 113 -1.81 -10.91 -2.75
CA PRO A 113 -1.40 -12.06 -1.93
C PRO A 113 -2.54 -12.59 -1.04
N LEU A 114 -3.75 -12.04 -1.17
CA LEU A 114 -4.90 -12.40 -0.35
C LEU A 114 -5.93 -13.19 -1.16
N PRO A 115 -6.64 -14.13 -0.53
CA PRO A 115 -7.87 -14.69 -1.07
C PRO A 115 -8.84 -13.57 -1.46
N ARG A 116 -9.56 -13.78 -2.56
CA ARG A 116 -10.46 -12.76 -3.14
C ARG A 116 -11.41 -12.18 -2.10
N ALA A 117 -12.04 -13.02 -1.28
CA ALA A 117 -12.97 -12.54 -0.26
C ALA A 117 -12.33 -11.63 0.79
N VAL A 118 -11.03 -11.80 1.07
CA VAL A 118 -10.29 -11.11 2.13
C VAL A 118 -9.61 -9.84 1.63
N GLY A 119 -9.31 -9.76 0.33
CA GLY A 119 -8.64 -8.61 -0.28
C GLY A 119 -9.35 -7.28 0.00
N PRO A 120 -8.61 -6.19 0.35
CA PRO A 120 -9.19 -4.88 0.53
C PRO A 120 -9.90 -4.40 -0.73
N ALA A 121 -10.98 -3.66 -0.53
CA ALA A 121 -11.83 -3.17 -1.59
C ALA A 121 -12.52 -1.85 -1.24
N ILE A 122 -12.86 -1.10 -2.28
CA ILE A 122 -13.65 0.14 -2.23
C ILE A 122 -14.91 -0.08 -3.05
N GLN A 123 -16.08 0.25 -2.50
CA GLN A 123 -17.27 0.40 -3.32
C GLN A 123 -17.14 1.63 -4.20
N MET A 124 -17.45 1.49 -5.48
CA MET A 124 -17.44 2.60 -6.42
C MET A 124 -18.44 2.38 -7.54
N GLU A 125 -18.77 3.44 -8.27
CA GLU A 125 -19.62 3.32 -9.45
C GLU A 125 -18.94 2.45 -10.51
N ALA A 126 -19.74 1.66 -11.24
CA ALA A 126 -19.24 0.73 -12.25
C ALA A 126 -18.36 1.43 -13.31
N GLN A 127 -18.76 2.62 -13.77
CA GLN A 127 -18.00 3.38 -14.75
C GLN A 127 -16.61 3.79 -14.24
N ASP A 128 -16.52 4.22 -12.97
CA ASP A 128 -15.26 4.57 -12.35
C ASP A 128 -14.39 3.32 -12.11
N HIS A 129 -15.01 2.19 -11.74
CA HIS A 129 -14.30 0.91 -11.65
C HIS A 129 -13.67 0.54 -13.00
N TYR A 130 -14.42 0.65 -14.10
CA TYR A 130 -13.91 0.37 -15.44
C TYR A 130 -12.77 1.29 -15.87
N ALA A 131 -12.68 2.50 -15.31
CA ALA A 131 -11.61 3.44 -15.60
C ALA A 131 -10.27 3.09 -14.94
N SER A 132 -10.28 2.33 -13.83
CA SER A 132 -9.06 1.95 -13.10
C SER A 132 -8.09 1.09 -13.91
N SER A 133 -6.80 1.20 -13.58
CA SER A 133 -5.73 0.36 -14.10
C SER A 133 -5.82 -1.09 -13.62
N SER A 134 -6.44 -1.30 -12.46
CA SER A 134 -6.67 -2.60 -11.82
C SER A 134 -7.92 -3.34 -12.36
N TYR A 135 -8.61 -2.81 -13.38
CA TYR A 135 -9.80 -3.45 -13.97
C TYR A 135 -9.48 -4.40 -15.15
N GLY A 136 -9.98 -5.63 -15.07
CA GLY A 136 -9.96 -6.59 -16.18
C GLY A 136 -8.55 -6.87 -16.68
N SER A 137 -8.35 -6.91 -17.99
CA SER A 137 -7.04 -7.20 -18.61
C SER A 137 -6.02 -6.07 -18.44
N LYS A 138 -6.42 -4.87 -18.00
CA LYS A 138 -5.50 -3.75 -17.76
C LYS A 138 -4.48 -4.05 -16.67
N VAL A 139 -4.79 -4.99 -15.77
CA VAL A 139 -3.87 -5.48 -14.75
C VAL A 139 -2.58 -6.04 -15.34
N HIS A 140 -2.55 -6.46 -16.61
CA HIS A 140 -1.34 -6.95 -17.28
C HIS A 140 -0.60 -5.85 -18.08
N GLY A 141 -1.21 -4.69 -18.27
CA GLY A 141 -0.69 -3.62 -19.10
C GLY A 141 0.33 -2.71 -18.40
N PRO A 142 0.95 -1.77 -19.14
CA PRO A 142 1.83 -0.75 -18.58
C PRO A 142 1.22 0.07 -17.43
N PRO A 143 -0.07 0.47 -17.45
CA PRO A 143 -0.65 1.29 -16.39
C PRO A 143 -0.61 0.68 -14.98
N TYR A 144 -0.58 -0.65 -14.88
CA TYR A 144 -0.56 -1.37 -13.60
C TYR A 144 0.83 -1.96 -13.27
N ALA A 145 1.85 -1.68 -14.09
CA ALA A 145 3.16 -2.32 -13.97
C ALA A 145 3.87 -2.02 -12.65
N ALA A 146 3.75 -0.79 -12.15
CA ALA A 146 4.33 -0.39 -10.88
C ALA A 146 3.67 -1.12 -9.70
N GLN A 147 2.33 -1.19 -9.65
CA GLN A 147 1.62 -1.94 -8.62
C GLN A 147 1.98 -3.43 -8.64
N ARG A 148 2.06 -4.05 -9.83
CA ARG A 148 2.52 -5.45 -9.94
C ARG A 148 3.92 -5.65 -9.35
N ALA A 149 4.85 -4.76 -9.66
CA ALA A 149 6.22 -4.85 -9.16
C ALA A 149 6.28 -4.67 -7.63
N MET A 150 5.47 -3.77 -7.07
CA MET A 150 5.33 -3.63 -5.61
C MET A 150 4.78 -4.91 -4.97
N LEU A 151 3.71 -5.48 -5.54
CA LEU A 151 3.10 -6.71 -5.03
C LEU A 151 4.07 -7.90 -5.08
N ALA A 152 4.85 -8.03 -6.14
CA ALA A 152 5.89 -9.06 -6.26
C ALA A 152 6.99 -8.94 -5.19
N ARG A 153 7.20 -7.75 -4.65
CA ARG A 153 8.16 -7.48 -3.54
C ARG A 153 7.51 -7.52 -2.16
N GLY A 154 6.25 -7.93 -2.07
CA GLY A 154 5.47 -7.91 -0.83
C GLY A 154 5.07 -6.52 -0.35
N GLN A 155 5.22 -5.48 -1.16
CA GLN A 155 4.88 -4.08 -0.83
C GLN A 155 3.37 -3.82 -1.02
N THR A 156 2.54 -4.56 -0.29
CA THR A 156 1.08 -4.57 -0.51
C THR A 156 0.45 -3.25 -0.12
N MET A 157 0.88 -2.65 0.99
CA MET A 157 0.40 -1.33 1.39
C MET A 157 0.73 -0.24 0.37
N GLN A 158 1.91 -0.29 -0.26
CA GLN A 158 2.32 0.69 -1.27
C GLN A 158 1.47 0.55 -2.54
N ALA A 159 1.24 -0.68 -3.01
CA ALA A 159 0.35 -0.93 -4.16
C ALA A 159 -1.08 -0.43 -3.89
N LEU A 160 -1.59 -0.69 -2.69
CA LEU A 160 -2.92 -0.23 -2.25
C LEU A 160 -3.00 1.31 -2.17
N MET A 161 -1.95 1.98 -1.70
CA MET A 161 -1.87 3.45 -1.72
C MET A 161 -1.89 4.03 -3.13
N MET A 162 -1.22 3.36 -4.08
CA MET A 162 -1.22 3.76 -5.49
C MET A 162 -2.62 3.63 -6.11
N ASP A 163 -3.33 2.54 -5.85
CA ASP A 163 -4.71 2.36 -6.32
C ASP A 163 -5.67 3.37 -5.67
N ALA A 164 -5.54 3.65 -4.37
CA ALA A 164 -6.35 4.67 -3.71
C ALA A 164 -6.12 6.08 -4.29
N ALA A 165 -4.88 6.40 -4.70
CA ALA A 165 -4.58 7.63 -5.41
C ALA A 165 -5.22 7.67 -6.80
N GLU A 166 -5.17 6.56 -7.55
CA GLU A 166 -5.84 6.45 -8.85
C GLU A 166 -7.35 6.64 -8.72
N VAL A 167 -7.98 6.03 -7.71
CA VAL A 167 -9.42 6.19 -7.44
C VAL A 167 -9.79 7.67 -7.21
N ARG A 168 -8.96 8.45 -6.51
CA ARG A 168 -9.17 9.90 -6.35
C ARG A 168 -9.02 10.66 -7.67
N VAL A 169 -8.05 10.30 -8.49
CA VAL A 169 -7.88 10.89 -9.84
C VAL A 169 -9.11 10.61 -10.70
N ILE A 170 -9.64 9.38 -10.66
CA ILE A 170 -10.86 9.02 -11.39
C ILE A 170 -12.06 9.82 -10.86
N ALA A 171 -12.23 9.88 -9.54
CA ALA A 171 -13.28 10.67 -8.90
C ALA A 171 -13.23 12.15 -9.32
N ALA A 172 -12.04 12.75 -9.37
CA ALA A 172 -11.83 14.13 -9.79
C ALA A 172 -12.30 14.39 -11.23
N ARG A 173 -12.19 13.41 -12.15
CA ARG A 173 -12.72 13.53 -13.53
C ARG A 173 -14.24 13.67 -13.57
N SER A 174 -14.94 13.19 -12.55
CA SER A 174 -16.39 13.37 -12.39
C SER A 174 -16.78 14.67 -11.67
N GLY A 175 -15.81 15.55 -11.38
CA GLY A 175 -16.04 16.83 -10.70
C GLY A 175 -16.13 16.73 -9.17
N ASN A 176 -15.94 15.53 -8.60
CA ASN A 176 -15.95 15.32 -7.16
C ASN A 176 -14.73 14.50 -6.72
N PRO A 177 -13.59 15.15 -6.37
CA PRO A 177 -12.37 14.43 -5.98
C PRO A 177 -12.52 13.65 -4.66
N THR A 178 -13.50 14.01 -3.82
CA THR A 178 -13.72 13.37 -2.50
C THR A 178 -14.81 12.30 -2.54
N LYS A 179 -15.33 11.96 -3.73
CA LYS A 179 -16.45 11.01 -3.94
C LYS A 179 -16.31 9.70 -3.18
N TYR A 180 -15.08 9.21 -3.02
CA TYR A 180 -14.77 7.91 -2.41
C TYR A 180 -13.97 8.01 -1.10
N ASP A 181 -13.80 9.19 -0.51
CA ASP A 181 -12.88 9.36 0.63
C ASP A 181 -13.27 8.54 1.86
N GLU A 182 -14.57 8.44 2.19
CA GLU A 182 -15.04 7.60 3.30
C GLU A 182 -14.73 6.11 3.05
N ALA A 183 -14.99 5.62 1.83
CA ALA A 183 -14.70 4.25 1.46
C ALA A 183 -13.18 3.98 1.45
N ILE A 184 -12.37 4.93 0.95
CA ILE A 184 -10.91 4.84 0.99
C ILE A 184 -10.43 4.76 2.45
N ALA A 185 -10.96 5.60 3.34
CA ALA A 185 -10.59 5.60 4.75
C ALA A 185 -10.94 4.26 5.45
N GLN A 186 -12.15 3.73 5.21
CA GLN A 186 -12.58 2.44 5.75
C GLN A 186 -11.72 1.28 5.20
N MET A 187 -11.40 1.30 3.90
CA MET A 187 -10.53 0.32 3.26
C MET A 187 -9.12 0.34 3.88
N PHE A 188 -8.55 1.53 4.13
CA PHE A 188 -7.27 1.66 4.83
C PHE A 188 -7.34 1.19 6.28
N ALA A 189 -8.44 1.41 7.00
CA ALA A 189 -8.61 0.89 8.35
C ALA A 189 -8.55 -0.64 8.35
N TYR A 190 -9.25 -1.29 7.42
CA TYR A 190 -9.22 -2.74 7.24
C TYR A 190 -7.81 -3.24 6.84
N ALA A 191 -7.18 -2.62 5.83
CA ALA A 191 -5.83 -3.00 5.40
C ALA A 191 -4.77 -2.82 6.51
N ASN A 192 -4.87 -1.75 7.30
CA ASN A 192 -3.99 -1.53 8.45
C ASN A 192 -4.15 -2.62 9.51
N CYS A 193 -5.38 -3.06 9.78
CA CYS A 193 -5.61 -4.20 10.67
C CYS A 193 -4.95 -5.48 10.14
N LEU A 194 -5.09 -5.77 8.83
CA LEU A 194 -4.43 -6.92 8.22
C LEU A 194 -2.91 -6.86 8.39
N ARG A 195 -2.31 -5.67 8.18
CA ARG A 195 -0.88 -5.45 8.38
C ARG A 195 -0.45 -5.64 9.83
N GLN A 196 -1.19 -5.09 10.79
CA GLN A 196 -0.90 -5.24 12.23
C GLN A 196 -0.94 -6.70 12.70
N ASN A 197 -1.76 -7.53 12.05
CA ASN A 197 -1.83 -8.97 12.30
C ASN A 197 -0.86 -9.80 11.42
N GLY A 198 0.05 -9.16 10.68
CA GLY A 198 1.05 -9.84 9.86
C GLY A 198 0.50 -10.57 8.63
N ILE A 199 -0.75 -10.31 8.24
CA ILE A 199 -1.41 -10.96 7.09
C ILE A 199 -0.94 -10.34 5.77
N ILE A 200 -0.62 -9.04 5.78
CA ILE A 200 0.03 -8.32 4.68
C ILE A 200 1.23 -7.53 5.21
N LYS A 201 2.14 -7.15 4.30
CA LYS A 201 3.30 -6.30 4.57
C LYS A 201 3.07 -4.88 4.02
#